data_AF-V8ANT7-F1
#
_entry.id   AF-V8ANT7-F1
#
_cell.length_a   1.000
_cell.length_b   1.000
_cell.length_c   1.000
_cell.angle_alpha   90.00
_cell.angle_beta   90.00
_cell.angle_gamma   90.00
#
_symmetry.space_group_name_H-M   'P 1'
#
loop_
_entity.id
_entity.type
_entity.pdbx_description
1 polymer ?
#
loop_
_entity_poly.entity_id
_entity_poly.type
_entity_poly.pdbx_seq_one_letter_code
_entity_poly.pdbx_strand_id
1 'polypeptide(L)'
;MENLFEKLMDQIKMPNQIRESALFSSADIENVEVHTERKLWKFQLKFEKILPVEQWKVLSGLIESAFSTIAETELSITVDQPEFDEAMLNDYYQLALTLPDLADTAFANIFKKYQIEQRGVQINLLVEDNPQLDHFVKKDFPILEQKLKDFGFGTLTIRPVVDEKLTLEKREAHERKVHNMLAAESASQQQISELKKQRTDESSAKTEKAPEKIDTALAEGISFGRKINGTSPVTSMSFIAGEGSGVVFEGYVFDAHHREFASNGTGKVNHVLEMKIADETSIFQVVKWGRKDNEIAQFDTIVEKVKAANTSEDGTIQFDQGIWLRVRGNIAHDVYKDDLVMTANDVVEISKKEDCSRVAAQISAVKSDKIQIGREIKNSEPITPMRSVSEFSTHGALVFEGYIFKSELREIKSRKTGNISHLLEIEMTDYTSSFYISKWVRGDEEIAVAKQLTGIWARN
;
A
#
# COMPACT_ATOMS: atom_id res chain seq x y z
N MET A 1 -37.08 43.22 -16.49
CA MET A 1 -36.33 42.78 -15.30
C MET A 1 -35.13 42.05 -15.83
N GLU A 2 -33.93 42.57 -15.62
CA GLU A 2 -32.71 41.86 -16.03
C GLU A 2 -32.68 40.53 -15.30
N ASN A 3 -32.67 39.43 -16.06
CA ASN A 3 -32.61 38.09 -15.50
C ASN A 3 -31.26 37.96 -14.77
N LEU A 4 -31.29 37.83 -13.44
CA LEU A 4 -30.09 37.69 -12.60
C LEU A 4 -29.26 36.47 -13.05
N PHE A 5 -29.93 35.44 -13.56
CA PHE A 5 -29.30 34.27 -14.16
C PHE A 5 -28.49 34.62 -15.41
N GLU A 6 -29.01 35.48 -16.29
CA GLU A 6 -28.27 35.94 -17.48
C GLU A 6 -26.97 36.68 -17.09
N LYS A 7 -27.01 37.48 -16.02
CA LYS A 7 -25.80 38.13 -15.49
C LYS A 7 -24.79 37.13 -14.95
N LEU A 8 -25.25 36.09 -14.25
CA LEU A 8 -24.36 35.01 -13.80
C LEU A 8 -23.74 34.28 -15.00
N MET A 9 -24.53 33.97 -16.03
CA MET A 9 -24.03 33.33 -17.26
C MET A 9 -22.97 34.18 -17.96
N ASP A 10 -23.13 35.51 -18.00
CA ASP A 10 -22.12 36.43 -18.53
C ASP A 10 -20.85 36.43 -17.66
N GLN A 11 -20.99 36.45 -16.33
CA GLN A 11 -19.86 36.47 -15.39
C GLN A 11 -19.02 35.19 -15.45
N ILE A 12 -19.68 34.03 -15.57
CA ILE A 12 -18.99 32.73 -15.70
C ILE A 12 -18.51 32.45 -17.13
N LYS A 13 -18.76 33.38 -18.08
CA LYS A 13 -18.43 33.25 -19.51
C LYS A 13 -18.96 31.93 -20.11
N MET A 14 -20.23 31.64 -19.84
CA MET A 14 -20.84 30.40 -20.26
C MET A 14 -20.80 30.23 -21.80
N PRO A 15 -20.36 29.08 -22.34
CA PRO A 15 -20.34 28.86 -23.78
C PRO A 15 -21.75 28.96 -24.40
N ASN A 16 -21.88 29.68 -25.52
CA ASN A 16 -23.17 29.92 -26.19
C ASN A 16 -23.94 28.63 -26.51
N GLN A 17 -23.24 27.55 -26.89
CA GLN A 17 -23.86 26.24 -27.17
C GLN A 17 -24.62 25.66 -25.96
N ILE A 18 -24.14 25.92 -24.74
CA ILE A 18 -24.77 25.44 -23.50
C ILE A 18 -25.83 26.45 -23.04
N ARG A 19 -25.52 27.75 -23.16
CA ARG A 19 -26.43 28.86 -22.83
C ARG A 19 -27.74 28.82 -23.61
N GLU A 20 -27.69 28.46 -24.90
CA GLU A 20 -28.86 28.35 -25.77
C GLU A 20 -29.62 27.03 -25.61
N SER A 21 -29.13 26.10 -24.78
CA SER A 21 -29.84 24.85 -24.55
C SER A 21 -31.10 25.09 -23.70
N ALA A 22 -32.15 24.32 -23.99
CA ALA A 22 -33.43 24.45 -23.29
C ALA A 22 -33.29 24.35 -21.76
N LEU A 23 -32.31 23.58 -21.27
CA LEU A 23 -32.03 23.37 -19.85
C LEU A 23 -31.68 24.66 -19.08
N PHE A 24 -31.01 25.61 -19.73
CA PHE A 24 -30.58 26.86 -19.09
C PHE A 24 -31.51 28.05 -19.42
N SER A 25 -32.36 27.90 -20.43
CA SER A 25 -33.32 28.94 -20.84
C SER A 25 -34.41 29.22 -19.80
N SER A 26 -34.80 28.21 -19.01
CA SER A 26 -35.79 28.31 -17.93
C SER A 26 -35.16 28.42 -16.54
N ALA A 27 -33.84 28.58 -16.45
CA ALA A 27 -33.13 28.66 -15.19
C ALA A 27 -33.19 30.07 -14.57
N ASP A 28 -33.21 30.11 -13.24
CA ASP A 28 -33.29 31.34 -12.45
C ASP A 28 -32.37 31.28 -11.23
N ILE A 29 -32.08 32.44 -10.62
CA ILE A 29 -31.36 32.53 -9.35
C ILE A 29 -32.38 32.72 -8.23
N GLU A 30 -32.48 31.74 -7.35
CA GLU A 30 -33.32 31.84 -6.15
C GLU A 30 -32.67 32.77 -5.12
N ASN A 31 -31.38 32.55 -4.86
CA ASN A 31 -30.61 33.37 -3.91
C ASN A 31 -29.10 33.24 -4.15
N VAL A 32 -28.33 34.21 -3.66
CA VAL A 32 -26.87 34.12 -3.53
C VAL A 32 -26.49 34.50 -2.11
N GLU A 33 -26.07 33.53 -1.31
CA GLU A 33 -25.67 33.75 0.08
C GLU A 33 -24.17 34.02 0.16
N VAL A 34 -23.80 35.15 0.75
CA VAL A 34 -22.39 35.57 0.90
C VAL A 34 -21.96 35.43 2.35
N HIS A 35 -21.14 34.41 2.63
CA HIS A 35 -20.52 34.19 3.93
C HIS A 35 -19.15 34.87 3.99
N THR A 36 -19.13 36.14 4.38
CA THR A 36 -17.91 36.96 4.42
C THR A 36 -16.84 36.41 5.37
N GLU A 37 -17.23 35.84 6.50
CA GLU A 37 -16.28 35.30 7.50
C GLU A 37 -15.51 34.08 7.00
N ARG A 38 -16.18 33.19 6.25
CA ARG A 38 -15.58 31.97 5.70
C ARG A 38 -15.10 32.12 4.26
N LYS A 39 -15.26 33.30 3.65
CA LYS A 39 -15.03 33.55 2.22
C LYS A 39 -15.71 32.49 1.34
N LEU A 40 -16.99 32.25 1.59
CA LEU A 40 -17.80 31.26 0.88
C LEU A 40 -19.03 31.93 0.25
N TRP A 41 -19.27 31.67 -1.04
CA TRP A 41 -20.46 32.13 -1.75
C TRP A 41 -21.31 30.92 -2.14
N LYS A 42 -22.55 30.86 -1.66
CA LYS A 42 -23.49 29.79 -1.97
C LYS A 42 -24.52 30.26 -2.98
N PHE A 43 -24.46 29.69 -4.18
CA PHE A 43 -25.40 29.95 -5.26
C PHE A 43 -26.58 28.98 -5.17
N GLN A 44 -27.78 29.51 -4.99
CA GLN A 44 -29.04 28.76 -5.00
C GLN A 44 -29.72 29.03 -6.34
N LEU A 45 -29.68 28.03 -7.21
CA LEU A 45 -30.18 28.12 -8.58
C LEU A 45 -31.43 27.27 -8.73
N LYS A 46 -32.35 27.73 -9.58
CA LYS A 46 -33.59 27.04 -9.88
C LYS A 46 -33.60 26.56 -11.32
N PHE A 47 -33.97 25.29 -11.53
CA PHE A 47 -34.11 24.68 -12.85
C PHE A 47 -35.46 23.98 -12.98
N GLU A 48 -35.95 23.84 -14.22
CA GLU A 48 -37.18 23.10 -14.50
C GLU A 48 -37.01 21.58 -14.30
N LYS A 49 -35.82 21.06 -14.64
CA LYS A 49 -35.46 19.63 -14.55
C LYS A 49 -34.09 19.47 -13.88
N ILE A 50 -33.85 18.28 -13.32
CA ILE A 50 -32.52 17.91 -12.83
C ILE A 50 -31.54 17.96 -14.01
N LEU A 51 -30.44 18.68 -13.82
CA LEU A 51 -29.40 18.77 -14.83
C LEU A 51 -28.76 17.39 -15.02
N PRO A 52 -28.39 16.96 -16.25
CA PRO A 52 -27.55 15.79 -16.36
C PRO A 52 -26.14 16.09 -15.79
N VAL A 53 -25.46 15.06 -15.29
CA VAL A 53 -24.26 15.19 -14.44
C VAL A 53 -23.14 15.99 -15.12
N GLU A 54 -22.99 15.87 -16.44
CA GLU A 54 -21.96 16.57 -17.20
C GLU A 54 -22.23 18.07 -17.30
N GLN A 55 -23.50 18.47 -17.46
CA GLN A 55 -23.90 19.88 -17.46
C GLN A 55 -23.73 20.50 -16.07
N TRP A 56 -24.01 19.74 -15.01
CA TRP A 56 -23.75 20.18 -13.65
C TRP A 56 -22.25 20.40 -13.40
N LYS A 57 -21.39 19.47 -13.81
CA LYS A 57 -19.92 19.59 -13.68
C LYS A 57 -19.39 20.83 -14.39
N VAL A 58 -19.87 21.08 -15.62
CA VAL A 58 -19.49 22.26 -16.39
C VAL A 58 -19.93 23.54 -15.68
N LEU A 59 -21.19 23.61 -15.25
CA LEU A 59 -21.72 24.78 -14.53
C LEU A 59 -20.92 25.06 -13.24
N SER A 60 -20.74 24.03 -12.42
CA SER A 60 -20.01 24.10 -11.15
C SER A 60 -18.57 24.57 -11.37
N GLY A 61 -17.85 23.96 -12.32
CA GLY A 61 -16.46 24.35 -12.63
C GLY A 61 -16.33 25.76 -13.21
N LEU A 62 -17.32 26.25 -13.98
CA LEU A 62 -17.34 27.62 -14.49
C LEU A 62 -17.59 28.64 -13.38
N ILE A 63 -18.51 28.33 -12.44
CA ILE A 63 -18.76 29.16 -11.25
C ILE A 63 -17.49 29.21 -10.40
N GLU A 64 -16.91 28.06 -10.06
CA GLU A 64 -15.69 27.99 -9.25
C GLU A 64 -14.54 28.78 -9.89
N SER A 65 -14.30 28.59 -11.19
CA SER A 65 -13.28 29.33 -11.93
C SER A 65 -13.49 30.84 -11.91
N ALA A 66 -14.73 31.29 -12.15
CA ALA A 66 -15.06 32.72 -12.22
C ALA A 66 -14.91 33.46 -10.88
N PHE A 67 -15.17 32.78 -9.76
CA PHE A 67 -15.17 33.40 -8.43
C PHE A 67 -14.00 32.96 -7.53
N SER A 68 -13.15 32.03 -7.98
CA SER A 68 -11.97 31.48 -7.27
C SER A 68 -11.05 32.52 -6.63
N THR A 69 -10.94 33.72 -7.22
CA THR A 69 -10.09 34.81 -6.72
C THR A 69 -10.68 35.54 -5.50
N ILE A 70 -11.99 35.38 -5.25
CA ILE A 70 -12.74 36.14 -4.26
C ILE A 70 -13.20 35.24 -3.11
N ALA A 71 -13.77 34.08 -3.44
CA ALA A 71 -14.38 33.17 -2.48
C ALA A 71 -14.42 31.74 -3.02
N GLU A 72 -14.49 30.77 -2.11
CA GLU A 72 -14.94 29.42 -2.44
C GLU A 72 -16.42 29.47 -2.84
N THR A 73 -16.85 28.55 -3.71
CA THR A 73 -18.22 28.53 -4.22
C THR A 73 -18.92 27.22 -3.91
N GLU A 74 -20.13 27.30 -3.39
CA GLU A 74 -21.05 26.18 -3.25
C GLU A 74 -22.24 26.36 -4.20
N LEU A 75 -22.70 25.26 -4.79
CA LEU A 75 -23.85 25.23 -5.68
C LEU A 75 -24.94 24.35 -5.08
N SER A 76 -26.14 24.91 -4.94
CA SER A 76 -27.35 24.20 -4.54
C SER A 76 -28.44 24.46 -5.58
N ILE A 77 -29.09 23.39 -6.04
CA ILE A 77 -30.07 23.40 -7.12
C ILE A 77 -31.44 23.00 -6.58
N THR A 78 -32.43 23.83 -6.85
CA THR A 78 -33.84 23.54 -6.63
C THR A 78 -34.49 23.19 -7.97
N VAL A 79 -35.28 22.11 -8.02
CA VAL A 79 -36.01 21.68 -9.23
C VAL A 79 -37.51 21.65 -8.95
N ASP A 80 -38.31 22.19 -9.87
CA ASP A 80 -39.78 22.19 -9.74
C ASP A 80 -40.38 20.79 -9.82
N GLN A 81 -39.86 19.96 -10.74
CA GLN A 81 -40.28 18.57 -10.93
C GLN A 81 -39.05 17.65 -10.96
N PRO A 82 -38.66 17.05 -9.82
CA PRO A 82 -37.53 16.14 -9.76
C PRO A 82 -37.88 14.78 -10.40
N GLU A 83 -37.88 14.75 -11.73
CA GLU A 83 -37.92 13.50 -12.51
C GLU A 83 -36.49 13.03 -12.78
N PHE A 84 -36.17 11.81 -12.33
CA PHE A 84 -34.88 11.17 -12.56
C PHE A 84 -35.06 9.67 -12.74
N ASP A 85 -34.10 9.05 -13.42
CA ASP A 85 -33.98 7.59 -13.51
C ASP A 85 -32.83 7.09 -12.63
N GLU A 86 -32.73 5.77 -12.49
CA GLU A 86 -31.69 5.11 -11.69
C GLU A 86 -30.28 5.38 -12.24
N ALA A 87 -30.13 5.56 -13.55
CA ALA A 87 -28.84 5.85 -14.18
C ALA A 87 -28.34 7.24 -13.76
N MET A 88 -29.19 8.26 -13.86
CA MET A 88 -28.90 9.62 -13.43
C MET A 88 -28.57 9.67 -11.93
N LEU A 89 -29.34 8.98 -11.10
CA LEU A 89 -29.07 8.91 -9.66
C LEU A 89 -27.70 8.28 -9.37
N ASN A 90 -27.31 7.22 -10.10
CA ASN A 90 -26.00 6.60 -9.95
C ASN A 90 -24.84 7.48 -10.45
N ASP A 91 -25.04 8.22 -11.54
CA ASP A 91 -24.05 9.19 -12.04
C ASP A 91 -23.76 10.27 -11.00
N TYR A 92 -24.82 10.82 -10.39
CA TYR A 92 -24.68 11.81 -9.32
C TYR A 92 -24.17 11.23 -8.02
N TYR A 93 -24.49 9.97 -7.70
CA TYR A 93 -23.89 9.26 -6.57
C TYR A 93 -22.37 9.15 -6.73
N GLN A 94 -21.90 8.73 -7.91
CA GLN A 94 -20.46 8.66 -8.19
C GLN A 94 -19.80 10.04 -8.11
N LEU A 95 -20.47 11.09 -8.60
CA LEU A 95 -20.00 12.47 -8.45
C LEU A 95 -19.95 12.90 -6.97
N ALA A 96 -20.98 12.62 -6.17
CA ALA A 96 -21.05 13.00 -4.76
C ALA A 96 -19.85 12.44 -3.98
N LEU A 97 -19.45 11.20 -4.27
CA LEU A 97 -18.29 10.56 -3.66
C LEU A 97 -16.94 11.20 -4.05
N THR A 98 -16.92 12.15 -4.99
CA THR A 98 -15.71 12.91 -5.39
C THR A 98 -15.71 14.36 -4.92
N LEU A 99 -16.81 14.83 -4.32
CA LEU A 99 -16.90 16.20 -3.81
C LEU A 99 -16.27 16.33 -2.41
N PRO A 100 -15.89 17.56 -2.01
CA PRO A 100 -15.51 17.85 -0.63
C PRO A 100 -16.54 17.31 0.36
N ASP A 101 -16.08 16.95 1.55
CA ASP A 101 -16.78 16.18 2.60
C ASP A 101 -16.79 14.66 2.40
N LEU A 102 -16.70 14.15 1.16
CA LEU A 102 -16.73 12.71 0.86
C LEU A 102 -15.48 12.18 0.14
N ALA A 103 -14.85 12.96 -0.76
CA ALA A 103 -13.78 12.52 -1.68
C ALA A 103 -12.63 11.71 -1.05
N ASP A 104 -12.20 12.08 0.15
CA ASP A 104 -11.03 11.50 0.84
C ASP A 104 -11.42 10.66 2.08
N THR A 105 -12.67 10.20 2.13
CA THR A 105 -13.19 9.45 3.28
C THR A 105 -13.07 7.95 3.08
N ALA A 106 -12.97 7.20 4.19
CA ALA A 106 -13.13 5.74 4.16
C ALA A 106 -14.48 5.35 3.52
N PHE A 107 -15.50 6.18 3.69
CA PHE A 107 -16.81 6.01 3.07
C PHE A 107 -16.71 5.97 1.54
N ALA A 108 -16.16 6.99 0.89
CA ALA A 108 -16.03 6.98 -0.57
C ALA A 108 -15.23 5.76 -1.08
N ASN A 109 -14.12 5.41 -0.43
CA ASN A 109 -13.31 4.26 -0.84
C ASN A 109 -14.04 2.92 -0.74
N ILE A 110 -14.86 2.73 0.30
CA ILE A 110 -15.62 1.50 0.50
C ILE A 110 -16.83 1.44 -0.43
N PHE A 111 -17.56 2.55 -0.58
CA PHE A 111 -18.87 2.55 -1.22
C PHE A 111 -18.84 2.86 -2.73
N LYS A 112 -17.74 3.37 -3.28
CA LYS A 112 -17.59 3.67 -4.72
C LYS A 112 -17.87 2.48 -5.64
N LYS A 113 -17.60 1.26 -5.18
CA LYS A 113 -17.85 0.01 -5.93
C LYS A 113 -19.32 -0.42 -5.98
N TYR A 114 -20.19 0.20 -5.18
CA TYR A 114 -21.62 -0.12 -5.13
C TYR A 114 -22.43 0.85 -5.98
N GLN A 115 -23.65 0.44 -6.29
CA GLN A 115 -24.63 1.23 -7.02
C GLN A 115 -25.91 1.33 -6.20
N ILE A 116 -26.61 2.43 -6.42
CA ILE A 116 -27.91 2.68 -5.84
C ILE A 116 -28.98 1.97 -6.68
N GLU A 117 -29.87 1.23 -6.03
CA GLU A 117 -31.08 0.68 -6.64
C GLU A 117 -32.32 1.42 -6.13
N GLN A 118 -33.20 1.79 -7.06
CA GLN A 118 -34.49 2.38 -6.70
C GLN A 118 -35.58 1.29 -6.67
N ARG A 119 -35.97 0.88 -5.46
CA ARG A 119 -37.09 -0.07 -5.26
C ARG A 119 -38.35 0.69 -4.86
N GLY A 120 -39.06 1.20 -5.87
CA GLY A 120 -40.25 2.04 -5.67
C GLY A 120 -39.89 3.38 -5.07
N VAL A 121 -40.33 3.63 -3.83
CA VAL A 121 -40.05 4.88 -3.09
C VAL A 121 -38.74 4.78 -2.28
N GLN A 122 -38.22 3.56 -2.07
CA GLN A 122 -37.01 3.34 -1.28
C GLN A 122 -35.78 3.30 -2.18
N ILE A 123 -34.75 4.02 -1.74
CA ILE A 123 -33.44 4.08 -2.40
C ILE A 123 -32.50 3.24 -1.56
N ASN A 124 -32.05 2.13 -2.13
CA ASN A 124 -31.23 1.15 -1.44
C ASN A 124 -29.82 1.15 -2.01
N LEU A 125 -28.81 1.14 -1.14
CA LEU A 125 -27.44 0.86 -1.53
C LEU A 125 -27.16 -0.59 -1.16
N LEU A 126 -27.02 -1.46 -2.17
CA LEU A 126 -26.72 -2.88 -1.93
C LEU A 126 -25.25 -3.02 -1.56
N VAL A 127 -24.99 -3.43 -0.32
CA VAL A 127 -23.64 -3.42 0.26
C VAL A 127 -23.29 -4.80 0.81
N GLU A 128 -22.00 -5.10 0.90
CA GLU A 128 -21.51 -6.26 1.65
C GLU A 128 -21.67 -6.04 3.16
N ASP A 129 -21.68 -7.13 3.94
CA ASP A 129 -21.67 -7.03 5.40
C ASP A 129 -20.40 -6.29 5.85
N ASN A 130 -20.59 -5.17 6.56
CA ASN A 130 -19.52 -4.31 7.02
C ASN A 130 -19.76 -3.96 8.50
N PRO A 131 -18.86 -4.37 9.41
CA PRO A 131 -18.99 -4.07 10.84
C PRO A 131 -19.07 -2.57 11.17
N GLN A 132 -18.60 -1.70 10.27
CA GLN A 132 -18.64 -0.24 10.43
C GLN A 132 -19.88 0.41 9.79
N LEU A 133 -20.82 -0.36 9.23
CA LEU A 133 -21.97 0.17 8.50
C LEU A 133 -22.78 1.18 9.32
N ASP A 134 -23.02 0.88 10.60
CA ASP A 134 -23.74 1.77 11.52
C ASP A 134 -23.05 3.13 11.72
N HIS A 135 -21.72 3.16 11.65
CA HIS A 135 -20.96 4.41 11.74
C HIS A 135 -21.20 5.26 10.49
N PHE A 136 -21.06 4.65 9.32
CA PHE A 136 -21.29 5.32 8.04
C PHE A 136 -22.72 5.84 7.92
N VAL A 137 -23.72 5.05 8.32
CA VAL A 137 -25.15 5.46 8.31
C VAL A 137 -25.39 6.71 9.16
N LYS A 138 -24.68 6.88 10.28
CA LYS A 138 -24.86 8.04 11.16
C LYS A 138 -24.09 9.27 10.71
N LYS A 139 -22.93 9.07 10.08
CA LYS A 139 -21.99 10.15 9.78
C LYS A 139 -22.02 10.58 8.31
N ASP A 140 -21.87 9.63 7.39
CA ASP A 140 -21.55 9.91 5.98
C ASP A 140 -22.78 9.83 5.07
N PHE A 141 -23.74 8.93 5.35
CA PHE A 141 -25.01 8.86 4.60
C PHE A 141 -25.80 10.19 4.64
N PRO A 142 -25.92 10.90 5.78
CA PRO A 142 -26.58 12.20 5.80
C PRO A 142 -25.88 13.25 4.92
N ILE A 143 -24.55 13.18 4.81
CA ILE A 143 -23.77 14.07 3.95
C ILE A 143 -24.07 13.75 2.48
N LEU A 144 -24.09 12.46 2.12
CA LEU A 144 -24.47 12.01 0.78
C LEU A 144 -25.89 12.43 0.39
N GLU A 145 -26.85 12.23 1.29
CA GLU A 145 -28.25 12.65 1.10
C GLU A 145 -28.36 14.18 0.94
N GLN A 146 -27.55 14.94 1.69
CA GLN A 146 -27.50 16.39 1.54
C GLN A 146 -26.90 16.82 0.20
N LYS A 147 -25.83 16.18 -0.29
CA LYS A 147 -25.26 16.46 -1.63
C LYS A 147 -26.28 16.15 -2.74
N LEU A 148 -26.99 15.03 -2.66
CA LEU A 148 -28.05 14.70 -3.63
C LEU A 148 -29.20 15.71 -3.59
N LYS A 149 -29.57 16.18 -2.39
CA LYS A 149 -30.53 17.28 -2.25
C LYS A 149 -30.03 18.55 -2.92
N ASP A 150 -28.78 18.93 -2.72
CA ASP A 150 -28.15 20.10 -3.36
C ASP A 150 -28.00 19.95 -4.88
N PHE A 151 -28.06 18.74 -5.44
CA PHE A 151 -28.15 18.52 -6.88
C PHE A 151 -29.57 18.64 -7.45
N GLY A 152 -30.59 18.77 -6.60
CA GLY A 152 -31.98 18.94 -7.01
C GLY A 152 -32.84 17.68 -6.94
N PHE A 153 -32.34 16.56 -6.38
CA PHE A 153 -33.14 15.34 -6.20
C PHE A 153 -34.19 15.45 -5.07
N GLY A 154 -34.15 16.52 -4.27
CA GLY A 154 -34.99 16.69 -3.10
C GLY A 154 -34.54 15.83 -1.91
N THR A 155 -35.44 15.62 -0.95
CA THR A 155 -35.13 14.84 0.26
C THR A 155 -35.20 13.35 -0.07
N LEU A 156 -34.02 12.74 -0.24
CA LEU A 156 -33.86 11.30 -0.43
C LEU A 156 -33.32 10.66 0.85
N THR A 157 -33.72 9.41 1.11
CA THR A 157 -33.13 8.59 2.19
C THR A 157 -32.53 7.34 1.57
N ILE A 158 -31.21 7.19 1.71
CA ILE A 158 -30.47 6.03 1.20
C ILE A 158 -30.31 5.04 2.33
N ARG A 159 -30.80 3.82 2.13
CA ARG A 159 -30.64 2.74 3.11
C ARG A 159 -29.62 1.73 2.60
N PRO A 160 -28.54 1.45 3.35
CA PRO A 160 -27.72 0.31 3.01
C PRO A 160 -28.50 -0.97 3.31
N VAL A 161 -28.57 -1.86 2.33
CA VAL A 161 -29.18 -3.18 2.47
C VAL A 161 -28.09 -4.20 2.19
N VAL A 162 -27.82 -5.06 3.18
CA VAL A 162 -26.89 -6.17 2.99
C VAL A 162 -27.54 -7.15 2.04
N ASP A 163 -26.99 -7.27 0.83
CA ASP A 163 -27.51 -8.21 -0.15
C ASP A 163 -26.88 -9.59 0.08
N GLU A 164 -27.68 -10.50 0.66
CA GLU A 164 -27.29 -11.89 0.86
C GLU A 164 -26.92 -12.58 -0.45
N LYS A 165 -27.50 -12.20 -1.61
CA LYS A 165 -27.16 -12.77 -2.92
C LYS A 165 -25.82 -12.25 -3.44
N LEU A 166 -25.55 -10.96 -3.31
CA LEU A 166 -24.24 -10.38 -3.66
C LEU A 166 -23.13 -10.98 -2.78
N THR A 167 -23.45 -11.23 -1.52
CA THR A 167 -22.59 -11.93 -0.55
C THR A 167 -22.37 -13.39 -0.95
N LEU A 168 -23.42 -14.09 -1.40
CA LEU A 168 -23.35 -15.48 -1.86
C LEU A 168 -22.57 -15.61 -3.18
N GLU A 169 -22.82 -14.76 -4.18
CA GLU A 169 -22.13 -14.81 -5.48
C GLU A 169 -20.64 -14.52 -5.35
N LYS A 170 -20.25 -13.57 -4.48
CA LYS A 170 -18.84 -13.29 -4.21
C LYS A 170 -18.19 -14.34 -3.32
N ARG A 171 -18.93 -14.94 -2.37
CA ARG A 171 -18.47 -16.14 -1.64
C ARG A 171 -18.31 -17.32 -2.57
N GLU A 172 -19.23 -17.56 -3.48
CA GLU A 172 -19.11 -18.60 -4.50
C GLU A 172 -17.99 -18.31 -5.48
N ALA A 173 -17.75 -17.05 -5.85
CA ALA A 173 -16.60 -16.68 -6.68
C ALA A 173 -15.27 -16.88 -5.93
N HIS A 174 -15.24 -16.57 -4.62
CA HIS A 174 -14.10 -16.80 -3.76
C HIS A 174 -13.89 -18.31 -3.50
N GLU A 175 -14.95 -19.05 -3.20
CA GLU A 175 -14.97 -20.50 -3.05
C GLU A 175 -14.65 -21.20 -4.36
N ARG A 176 -15.06 -20.69 -5.53
CA ARG A 176 -14.62 -21.18 -6.85
C ARG A 176 -13.15 -20.87 -7.10
N LYS A 177 -12.63 -19.71 -6.68
CA LYS A 177 -11.19 -19.42 -6.76
C LYS A 177 -10.38 -20.36 -5.87
N VAL A 178 -10.82 -20.54 -4.62
CA VAL A 178 -10.19 -21.46 -3.66
C VAL A 178 -10.33 -22.91 -4.12
N HIS A 179 -11.50 -23.31 -4.62
CA HIS A 179 -11.75 -24.65 -5.17
C HIS A 179 -10.96 -24.88 -6.45
N ASN A 180 -10.84 -23.91 -7.35
CA ASN A 180 -9.99 -24.03 -8.54
C ASN A 180 -8.51 -24.10 -8.16
N MET A 181 -8.09 -23.39 -7.11
CA MET A 181 -6.74 -23.48 -6.57
C MET A 181 -6.47 -24.86 -5.94
N LEU A 182 -7.40 -25.37 -5.12
CA LEU A 182 -7.34 -26.69 -4.50
C LEU A 182 -7.49 -27.83 -5.53
N ALA A 183 -8.29 -27.64 -6.58
CA ALA A 183 -8.44 -28.56 -7.69
C ALA A 183 -7.19 -28.58 -8.57
N ALA A 184 -6.56 -27.42 -8.81
CA ALA A 184 -5.26 -27.35 -9.47
C ALA A 184 -4.17 -28.01 -8.62
N GLU A 185 -4.22 -27.86 -7.29
CA GLU A 185 -3.27 -28.48 -6.36
C GLU A 185 -3.47 -30.00 -6.27
N SER A 186 -4.71 -30.48 -6.19
CA SER A 186 -5.02 -31.92 -6.18
C SER A 186 -4.81 -32.58 -7.55
N ALA A 187 -5.11 -31.91 -8.66
CA ALA A 187 -4.73 -32.37 -10.01
C ALA A 187 -3.21 -32.44 -10.17
N SER A 188 -2.46 -31.48 -9.62
CA SER A 188 -1.00 -31.53 -9.60
C SER A 188 -0.47 -32.71 -8.76
N GLN A 189 -1.08 -33.01 -7.61
CA GLN A 189 -0.71 -34.17 -6.78
C GLN A 189 -1.06 -35.51 -7.42
N GLN A 190 -2.22 -35.60 -8.11
CA GLN A 190 -2.61 -36.80 -8.87
C GLN A 190 -1.66 -37.04 -10.05
N GLN A 191 -1.32 -36.00 -10.81
CA GLN A 191 -0.31 -36.08 -11.87
C GLN A 191 1.06 -36.53 -11.31
N ILE A 192 1.49 -36.02 -10.16
CA ILE A 192 2.73 -36.46 -9.48
C ILE A 192 2.66 -37.95 -9.07
N SER A 193 1.48 -38.45 -8.69
CA SER A 193 1.30 -39.86 -8.30
C SER A 193 1.25 -40.82 -9.49
N GLU A 194 0.66 -40.41 -10.62
CA GLU A 194 0.65 -41.17 -11.88
C GLU A 194 2.03 -41.18 -12.56
N LEU A 195 2.74 -40.04 -12.53
CA LEU A 195 4.14 -39.94 -12.97
C LEU A 195 5.09 -40.80 -12.12
N LYS A 196 4.79 -41.02 -10.84
CA LYS A 196 5.54 -41.97 -9.99
C LYS A 196 5.29 -43.42 -10.37
N LYS A 197 4.05 -43.79 -10.73
CA LYS A 197 3.71 -45.15 -11.18
C LYS A 197 4.29 -45.47 -12.56
N GLN A 198 4.20 -44.54 -13.50
CA GLN A 198 4.79 -44.70 -14.85
C GLN A 198 6.34 -44.81 -14.78
N ARG A 199 6.99 -44.08 -13.88
CA ARG A 199 8.47 -44.15 -13.70
C ARG A 199 8.97 -45.43 -13.02
N THR A 200 8.12 -46.18 -12.32
CA THR A 200 8.47 -47.52 -11.83
C THR A 200 8.44 -48.56 -12.95
N ASP A 201 7.61 -48.37 -13.97
CA ASP A 201 7.42 -49.34 -15.06
C ASP A 201 8.33 -49.05 -16.28
N GLU A 202 8.78 -47.81 -16.49
CA GLU A 202 9.56 -47.39 -17.67
C GLU A 202 11.10 -47.40 -17.49
N SER A 203 11.63 -48.00 -16.42
CA SER A 203 13.10 -48.10 -16.22
C SER A 203 13.80 -49.17 -17.08
N SER A 204 13.06 -49.86 -17.96
CA SER A 204 13.61 -50.72 -19.00
C SER A 204 13.38 -50.13 -20.39
N ALA A 205 14.48 -49.71 -21.02
CA ALA A 205 14.66 -49.40 -22.46
C ALA A 205 14.60 -47.93 -22.94
N LYS A 206 15.77 -47.27 -22.89
CA LYS A 206 16.54 -46.68 -24.02
C LYS A 206 15.93 -45.63 -25.00
N THR A 207 16.58 -44.44 -24.94
CA THR A 207 17.15 -43.55 -26.02
C THR A 207 16.31 -42.61 -26.91
N GLU A 208 16.76 -41.33 -26.91
CA GLU A 208 16.67 -40.22 -27.93
C GLU A 208 15.27 -39.64 -28.27
N LYS A 209 14.95 -38.33 -28.34
CA LYS A 209 15.63 -37.01 -28.44
C LYS A 209 14.71 -35.89 -27.85
N ALA A 210 15.28 -34.69 -27.63
CA ALA A 210 14.81 -33.54 -26.84
C ALA A 210 13.39 -32.97 -27.09
N PRO A 211 12.83 -32.24 -26.09
CA PRO A 211 12.86 -30.78 -26.16
C PRO A 211 13.66 -30.15 -25.02
N GLU A 212 14.25 -29.00 -25.33
CA GLU A 212 15.06 -28.14 -24.46
C GLU A 212 14.37 -27.87 -23.12
N LYS A 213 14.98 -28.38 -22.05
CA LYS A 213 14.81 -27.83 -20.72
C LYS A 213 15.98 -26.91 -20.47
N ILE A 214 15.67 -25.67 -20.15
CA ILE A 214 16.58 -24.79 -19.45
C ILE A 214 16.79 -25.43 -18.09
N ASP A 215 17.84 -26.26 -17.99
CA ASP A 215 18.45 -26.60 -16.73
C ASP A 215 18.90 -25.28 -16.12
N THR A 216 18.16 -24.78 -15.12
CA THR A 216 18.82 -23.97 -14.09
C THR A 216 19.84 -24.90 -13.45
N ALA A 217 21.06 -24.82 -13.97
CA ALA A 217 22.21 -25.53 -13.50
C ALA A 217 22.25 -25.42 -11.97
N LEU A 218 22.22 -26.59 -11.31
CA LEU A 218 22.88 -26.75 -10.02
C LEU A 218 24.34 -26.40 -10.29
N ALA A 219 24.71 -25.14 -10.06
CA ALA A 219 26.10 -24.74 -10.05
C ALA A 219 26.84 -25.61 -9.02
N GLU A 220 28.09 -25.97 -9.32
CA GLU A 220 29.07 -26.50 -8.36
C GLU A 220 29.44 -25.43 -7.29
N GLY A 221 28.45 -24.68 -6.82
CA GLY A 221 28.58 -23.53 -5.94
C GLY A 221 28.17 -23.85 -4.52
N ILE A 222 27.97 -22.79 -3.75
CA ILE A 222 27.66 -22.86 -2.33
C ILE A 222 26.34 -23.59 -2.09
N SER A 223 26.38 -24.62 -1.26
CA SER A 223 25.19 -25.39 -0.90
C SER A 223 25.33 -26.00 0.48
N PHE A 224 24.37 -25.72 1.34
CA PHE A 224 24.28 -26.31 2.67
C PHE A 224 22.84 -26.59 3.09
N GLY A 225 22.66 -27.59 3.95
CA GLY A 225 21.35 -28.18 4.26
C GLY A 225 20.94 -29.29 3.27
N ARG A 226 19.63 -29.51 3.14
CA ARG A 226 19.02 -30.46 2.21
C ARG A 226 18.86 -29.81 0.83
N LYS A 227 18.92 -30.63 -0.22
CA LYS A 227 18.67 -30.17 -1.59
C LYS A 227 17.30 -29.50 -1.68
N ILE A 228 17.28 -28.23 -2.13
CA ILE A 228 16.06 -27.53 -2.51
C ILE A 228 15.75 -27.94 -3.96
N ASN A 229 14.53 -28.41 -4.23
CA ASN A 229 14.16 -28.79 -5.58
C ASN A 229 14.03 -27.52 -6.45
N GLY A 230 14.59 -27.55 -7.67
CA GLY A 230 14.44 -26.50 -8.68
C GLY A 230 12.97 -26.14 -8.97
N THR A 231 12.06 -27.10 -8.81
CA THR A 231 10.62 -26.94 -9.05
C THR A 231 9.80 -26.56 -7.81
N SER A 232 10.42 -26.32 -6.65
CA SER A 232 9.69 -25.84 -5.47
C SER A 232 9.13 -24.43 -5.72
N PRO A 233 7.89 -24.13 -5.29
CA PRO A 233 7.32 -22.80 -5.45
C PRO A 233 8.15 -21.77 -4.68
N VAL A 234 8.48 -20.66 -5.35
CA VAL A 234 9.25 -19.54 -4.80
C VAL A 234 8.26 -18.45 -4.40
N THR A 235 8.35 -17.97 -3.17
CA THR A 235 7.54 -16.88 -2.62
C THR A 235 8.26 -15.55 -2.85
N SER A 236 7.53 -14.55 -3.37
CA SER A 236 8.01 -13.16 -3.48
C SER A 236 8.21 -12.55 -2.10
N MET A 237 9.31 -11.84 -1.86
CA MET A 237 9.60 -11.28 -0.53
C MET A 237 8.53 -10.28 -0.05
N SER A 238 7.93 -9.51 -0.96
CA SER A 238 6.82 -8.59 -0.64
C SER A 238 5.55 -9.26 -0.13
N PHE A 239 5.31 -10.55 -0.44
CA PHE A 239 4.14 -11.29 0.02
C PHE A 239 4.33 -11.91 1.42
N ILE A 240 5.53 -11.77 2.00
CA ILE A 240 5.82 -12.23 3.36
C ILE A 240 5.37 -11.15 4.35
N ALA A 241 4.11 -11.24 4.77
CA ALA A 241 3.49 -10.30 5.71
C ALA A 241 3.52 -10.77 7.19
N GLY A 242 4.04 -11.96 7.46
CA GLY A 242 4.03 -12.55 8.80
C GLY A 242 4.94 -13.76 8.94
N GLU A 243 4.87 -14.41 10.10
CA GLU A 243 5.65 -15.61 10.42
C GLU A 243 5.23 -16.81 9.56
N GLY A 244 6.16 -17.72 9.28
CA GLY A 244 5.90 -18.88 8.45
C GLY A 244 7.03 -19.90 8.46
N SER A 245 6.70 -21.18 8.28
CA SER A 245 7.69 -22.26 8.27
C SER A 245 7.94 -22.79 6.86
N GLY A 246 9.21 -23.07 6.53
CA GLY A 246 9.59 -23.69 5.25
C GLY A 246 9.39 -22.79 4.03
N VAL A 247 9.35 -21.47 4.21
CA VAL A 247 9.25 -20.49 3.12
C VAL A 247 10.49 -20.59 2.23
N VAL A 248 10.29 -20.56 0.92
CA VAL A 248 11.37 -20.59 -0.08
C VAL A 248 11.35 -19.28 -0.86
N PHE A 249 12.46 -18.56 -0.92
CA PHE A 249 12.61 -17.41 -1.81
C PHE A 249 13.99 -17.38 -2.46
N GLU A 250 14.14 -16.52 -3.47
CA GLU A 250 15.38 -16.34 -4.21
C GLU A 250 15.76 -14.87 -4.26
N GLY A 251 17.05 -14.58 -4.18
CA GLY A 251 17.52 -13.22 -4.39
C GLY A 251 19.03 -13.09 -4.41
N TYR A 252 19.47 -11.85 -4.62
CA TYR A 252 20.86 -11.45 -4.63
C TYR A 252 21.32 -11.11 -3.22
N VAL A 253 22.47 -11.65 -2.79
CA VAL A 253 23.06 -11.28 -1.50
C VAL A 253 23.93 -10.05 -1.70
N PHE A 254 23.54 -8.94 -1.08
CA PHE A 254 24.26 -7.68 -1.20
C PHE A 254 24.98 -7.25 0.08
N ASP A 255 24.76 -7.96 1.19
CA ASP A 255 25.46 -7.79 2.44
C ASP A 255 25.55 -9.13 3.18
N ALA A 256 26.73 -9.45 3.74
CA ALA A 256 26.98 -10.71 4.42
C ALA A 256 28.06 -10.58 5.50
N HIS A 257 27.79 -11.14 6.68
CA HIS A 257 28.68 -11.13 7.83
C HIS A 257 28.76 -12.52 8.47
N HIS A 258 29.98 -13.02 8.62
CA HIS A 258 30.26 -14.20 9.44
C HIS A 258 30.63 -13.72 10.85
N ARG A 259 29.86 -14.14 11.86
CA ARG A 259 30.08 -13.82 13.27
C ARG A 259 30.30 -15.08 14.10
N GLU A 260 31.21 -14.97 15.05
CA GLU A 260 31.56 -16.03 15.99
C GLU A 260 31.15 -15.64 17.41
N PHE A 261 30.56 -16.59 18.14
CA PHE A 261 30.17 -16.40 19.53
C PHE A 261 30.71 -17.53 20.39
N ALA A 262 31.40 -17.19 21.47
CA ALA A 262 31.78 -18.17 22.48
C ALA A 262 30.53 -18.65 23.23
N SER A 263 30.30 -19.97 23.29
CA SER A 263 29.22 -20.54 24.10
C SER A 263 29.57 -20.45 25.58
N ASN A 264 28.76 -19.73 26.35
CA ASN A 264 28.89 -19.69 27.81
C ASN A 264 28.80 -21.11 28.39
N GLY A 265 29.90 -21.59 28.96
CA GLY A 265 29.96 -22.84 29.73
C GLY A 265 30.44 -24.09 28.99
N THR A 266 30.54 -24.11 27.65
CA THR A 266 31.00 -25.31 26.91
C THR A 266 32.30 -25.14 26.12
N GLY A 267 32.82 -23.90 26.00
CA GLY A 267 34.05 -23.61 25.25
C GLY A 267 33.94 -23.79 23.74
N LYS A 268 32.75 -24.15 23.23
CA LYS A 268 32.47 -24.25 21.79
C LYS A 268 32.21 -22.88 21.20
N VAL A 269 32.75 -22.63 20.01
CA VAL A 269 32.48 -21.43 19.22
C VAL A 269 31.27 -21.74 18.32
N ASN A 270 30.24 -20.90 18.42
CA ASN A 270 29.09 -20.94 17.53
C ASN A 270 29.32 -19.97 16.37
N HIS A 271 29.06 -20.42 15.16
CA HIS A 271 29.21 -19.63 13.95
C HIS A 271 27.83 -19.27 13.41
N VAL A 272 27.66 -18.00 13.02
CA VAL A 272 26.46 -17.54 12.34
C VAL A 272 26.85 -16.75 11.09
N LEU A 273 26.14 -17.01 10.00
CA LEU A 273 26.16 -16.19 8.80
C LEU A 273 24.90 -15.33 8.79
N GLU A 274 25.07 -14.02 8.83
CA GLU A 274 24.00 -13.04 8.63
C GLU A 274 24.10 -12.49 7.22
N MET A 275 22.98 -12.48 6.48
CA MET A 275 22.89 -12.01 5.11
C MET A 275 21.72 -11.06 4.95
N LYS A 276 21.85 -10.07 4.07
CA LYS A 276 20.71 -9.34 3.50
C LYS A 276 20.56 -9.74 2.04
N ILE A 277 19.37 -10.21 1.69
CA ILE A 277 19.03 -10.72 0.37
C ILE A 277 17.96 -9.82 -0.24
N ALA A 278 18.15 -9.41 -1.49
CA ALA A 278 17.20 -8.60 -2.25
C ALA A 278 16.60 -9.41 -3.41
N ASP A 279 15.29 -9.33 -3.59
CA ASP A 279 14.63 -9.70 -4.85
C ASP A 279 14.11 -8.43 -5.56
N GLU A 280 13.34 -8.59 -6.63
CA GLU A 280 12.78 -7.46 -7.37
C GLU A 280 11.69 -6.70 -6.59
N THR A 281 11.19 -7.27 -5.50
CA THR A 281 10.04 -6.79 -4.72
C THR A 281 10.39 -6.23 -3.36
N SER A 282 11.40 -6.79 -2.67
CA SER A 282 11.78 -6.38 -1.32
C SER A 282 13.17 -6.91 -0.94
N ILE A 283 13.55 -6.62 0.31
CA ILE A 283 14.77 -7.09 0.95
C ILE A 283 14.40 -7.87 2.21
N PHE A 284 15.18 -8.90 2.52
CA PHE A 284 14.96 -9.75 3.68
C PHE A 284 16.27 -10.06 4.40
N GLN A 285 16.23 -10.05 5.73
CA GLN A 285 17.36 -10.50 6.55
C GLN A 285 17.28 -12.02 6.76
N VAL A 286 18.41 -12.68 6.49
CA VAL A 286 18.54 -14.13 6.57
C VAL A 286 19.69 -14.50 7.48
N VAL A 287 19.48 -15.46 8.37
CA VAL A 287 20.46 -15.94 9.32
C VAL A 287 20.62 -17.45 9.15
N LYS A 288 21.86 -17.93 9.02
CA LYS A 288 22.20 -19.36 8.99
C LYS A 288 23.18 -19.69 10.11
N TRP A 289 22.76 -20.59 10.98
CA TRP A 289 23.64 -21.15 12.01
C TRP A 289 24.54 -22.25 11.42
N GLY A 290 25.84 -22.12 11.62
CA GLY A 290 26.83 -23.12 11.28
C GLY A 290 26.75 -24.31 12.24
N ARG A 291 26.40 -25.49 11.72
CA ARG A 291 26.28 -26.72 12.52
C ARG A 291 27.38 -27.75 12.22
N LYS A 292 28.03 -27.62 11.07
CA LYS A 292 29.06 -28.53 10.56
C LYS A 292 30.21 -27.70 10.02
N ASP A 293 31.43 -28.17 10.22
CA ASP A 293 32.65 -27.45 9.81
C ASP A 293 32.69 -27.18 8.30
N ASN A 294 32.16 -28.09 7.49
CA ASN A 294 32.08 -27.93 6.04
C ASN A 294 31.07 -26.85 5.58
N GLU A 295 30.06 -26.55 6.39
CA GLU A 295 29.12 -25.44 6.13
C GLU A 295 29.76 -24.11 6.58
N ILE A 296 30.42 -24.12 7.75
CA ILE A 296 31.11 -22.95 8.31
C ILE A 296 32.20 -22.47 7.37
N ALA A 297 32.98 -23.38 6.78
CA ALA A 297 34.03 -23.04 5.80
C ALA A 297 33.49 -22.31 4.55
N GLN A 298 32.21 -22.44 4.22
CA GLN A 298 31.59 -21.74 3.09
C GLN A 298 31.09 -20.34 3.46
N PHE A 299 30.98 -19.99 4.74
CA PHE A 299 30.49 -18.68 5.18
C PHE A 299 31.46 -17.57 4.78
N ASP A 300 32.76 -17.78 4.98
CA ASP A 300 33.78 -16.82 4.58
C ASP A 300 33.81 -16.63 3.05
N THR A 301 33.62 -17.70 2.28
CA THR A 301 33.49 -17.63 0.82
C THR A 301 32.33 -16.73 0.37
N ILE A 302 31.17 -16.81 1.04
CA ILE A 302 30.02 -15.92 0.76
C ILE A 302 30.40 -14.47 1.06
N VAL A 303 30.99 -14.22 2.24
CA VAL A 303 31.38 -12.87 2.68
C VAL A 303 32.39 -12.25 1.71
N GLU A 304 33.38 -13.02 1.26
CA GLU A 304 34.37 -12.56 0.28
C GLU A 304 33.76 -12.26 -1.09
N LYS A 305 32.88 -13.14 -1.62
CA LYS A 305 32.16 -12.89 -2.88
C LYS A 305 31.31 -11.61 -2.80
N VAL A 306 30.57 -11.43 -1.71
CA VAL A 306 29.72 -10.24 -1.51
C VAL A 306 30.55 -8.97 -1.38
N LYS A 307 31.68 -9.01 -0.67
CA LYS A 307 32.60 -7.88 -0.59
C LYS A 307 33.14 -7.52 -1.98
N ALA A 308 33.70 -8.49 -2.70
CA ALA A 308 34.26 -8.27 -4.04
C ALA A 308 33.25 -7.63 -5.00
N ALA A 309 32.01 -8.15 -5.05
CA ALA A 309 30.96 -7.63 -5.91
C ALA A 309 30.45 -6.22 -5.55
N ASN A 310 30.73 -5.76 -4.33
CA ASN A 310 30.29 -4.46 -3.79
C ASN A 310 31.40 -3.40 -3.72
N THR A 311 32.65 -3.71 -4.07
CA THR A 311 33.81 -2.82 -3.82
C THR A 311 34.02 -1.72 -4.88
N SER A 312 33.12 -1.54 -5.85
CA SER A 312 33.30 -0.49 -6.87
C SER A 312 33.30 0.92 -6.24
N GLU A 313 34.24 1.78 -6.62
CA GLU A 313 34.37 3.16 -6.12
C GLU A 313 33.11 4.01 -6.37
N ASP A 314 32.33 3.69 -7.41
CA ASP A 314 31.09 4.39 -7.78
C ASP A 314 29.82 3.80 -7.10
N GLY A 315 29.96 2.85 -6.17
CA GLY A 315 28.83 2.21 -5.48
C GLY A 315 27.94 1.30 -6.36
N THR A 316 28.39 0.96 -7.58
CA THR A 316 27.66 0.13 -8.54
C THR A 316 27.88 -1.37 -8.31
N ILE A 317 26.79 -2.12 -8.15
CA ILE A 317 26.85 -3.55 -7.83
C ILE A 317 27.22 -4.38 -9.06
N GLN A 318 28.29 -5.17 -8.96
CA GLN A 318 28.70 -6.09 -10.02
C GLN A 318 28.02 -7.45 -9.87
N PHE A 319 26.77 -7.55 -10.35
CA PHE A 319 25.95 -8.77 -10.23
C PHE A 319 26.59 -10.04 -10.83
N ASP A 320 27.49 -9.90 -11.80
CA ASP A 320 28.19 -11.04 -12.43
C ASP A 320 29.26 -11.67 -11.52
N GLN A 321 29.73 -10.92 -10.51
CA GLN A 321 30.72 -11.38 -9.55
C GLN A 321 30.10 -11.68 -8.17
N GLY A 322 28.84 -11.33 -7.98
CA GLY A 322 28.14 -11.55 -6.72
C GLY A 322 27.50 -12.93 -6.64
N ILE A 323 26.67 -13.12 -5.61
CA ILE A 323 26.08 -14.42 -5.30
C ILE A 323 24.56 -14.31 -5.25
N TRP A 324 23.91 -15.24 -5.95
CA TRP A 324 22.47 -15.42 -5.92
C TRP A 324 22.14 -16.69 -5.18
N LEU A 325 21.20 -16.61 -4.24
CA LEU A 325 20.83 -17.73 -3.40
C LEU A 325 19.34 -18.03 -3.51
N ARG A 326 19.03 -19.32 -3.59
CA ARG A 326 17.72 -19.86 -3.22
C ARG A 326 17.82 -20.33 -1.77
N VAL A 327 16.98 -19.78 -0.90
CA VAL A 327 16.98 -20.09 0.53
C VAL A 327 15.64 -20.69 0.95
N ARG A 328 15.68 -21.68 1.84
CA ARG A 328 14.51 -22.24 2.51
C ARG A 328 14.67 -22.15 4.02
N GLY A 329 13.70 -21.58 4.72
CA GLY A 329 13.81 -21.35 6.14
C GLY A 329 12.49 -21.07 6.85
N ASN A 330 12.59 -20.83 8.15
CA ASN A 330 11.48 -20.37 8.96
C ASN A 330 11.62 -18.87 9.17
N ILE A 331 10.52 -18.14 9.04
CA ILE A 331 10.42 -16.70 9.23
C ILE A 331 9.70 -16.46 10.55
N ALA A 332 10.31 -15.66 11.42
CA ALA A 332 9.76 -15.29 12.72
C ALA A 332 10.12 -13.84 13.03
N HIS A 333 9.38 -13.22 13.94
CA HIS A 333 9.71 -11.88 14.43
C HIS A 333 10.94 -11.95 15.36
N ASP A 334 12.03 -11.29 14.97
CA ASP A 334 13.22 -11.13 15.83
C ASP A 334 12.98 -9.96 16.79
N VAL A 335 13.06 -10.22 18.09
CA VAL A 335 12.76 -9.23 19.13
C VAL A 335 13.84 -8.13 19.25
N TYR A 336 15.08 -8.43 18.85
CA TYR A 336 16.18 -7.46 18.94
C TYR A 336 16.26 -6.59 17.69
N LYS A 337 16.00 -7.18 16.53
CA LYS A 337 15.98 -6.47 15.23
C LYS A 337 14.63 -5.85 14.93
N ASP A 338 13.59 -6.28 15.66
CA ASP A 338 12.21 -5.80 15.56
C ASP A 338 11.64 -5.93 14.14
N ASP A 339 12.02 -7.00 13.45
CA ASP A 339 11.68 -7.28 12.05
C ASP A 339 11.51 -8.81 11.83
N LEU A 340 10.89 -9.20 10.72
CA LEU A 340 10.81 -10.58 10.28
C LEU A 340 12.18 -11.05 9.77
N VAL A 341 12.75 -12.04 10.43
CA VAL A 341 14.05 -12.61 10.06
C VAL A 341 13.86 -14.06 9.66
N MET A 342 14.46 -14.46 8.54
CA MET A 342 14.49 -15.86 8.14
C MET A 342 15.66 -16.57 8.82
N THR A 343 15.38 -17.63 9.59
CA THR A 343 16.39 -18.63 9.93
C THR A 343 16.43 -19.68 8.82
N ALA A 344 17.47 -19.63 7.99
CA ALA A 344 17.65 -20.53 6.86
C ALA A 344 18.03 -21.94 7.35
N ASN A 345 17.34 -22.94 6.80
CA ASN A 345 17.68 -24.35 6.98
C ASN A 345 18.53 -24.84 5.81
N ASP A 346 18.17 -24.43 4.60
CA ASP A 346 18.77 -24.87 3.36
C ASP A 346 19.07 -23.67 2.47
N VAL A 347 20.23 -23.68 1.81
CA VAL A 347 20.69 -22.61 0.92
C VAL A 347 21.40 -23.25 -0.25
N VAL A 348 21.10 -22.77 -1.45
CA VAL A 348 21.72 -23.22 -2.70
C VAL A 348 22.03 -22.01 -3.56
N GLU A 349 23.25 -21.93 -4.07
CA GLU A 349 23.66 -20.95 -5.08
C GLU A 349 22.95 -21.22 -6.40
N ILE A 350 22.38 -20.17 -6.98
CA ILE A 350 21.65 -20.22 -8.26
C ILE A 350 22.32 -19.28 -9.27
N SER A 351 22.02 -19.48 -10.55
CA SER A 351 22.45 -18.56 -11.60
C SER A 351 21.83 -17.17 -11.41
N LYS A 352 22.58 -16.15 -11.82
CA LYS A 352 22.11 -14.76 -11.91
C LYS A 352 20.79 -14.66 -12.70
N LYS A 353 19.88 -13.80 -12.25
CA LYS A 353 18.66 -13.43 -13.00
C LYS A 353 18.96 -12.42 -14.11
N GLU A 354 18.27 -12.53 -15.25
CA GLU A 354 18.55 -11.71 -16.44
C GLU A 354 18.36 -10.21 -16.21
N ASP A 355 17.26 -9.82 -15.54
CA ASP A 355 17.00 -8.43 -15.16
C ASP A 355 17.36 -8.19 -13.68
N CYS A 356 18.36 -7.35 -13.45
CA CYS A 356 18.82 -6.96 -12.12
C CYS A 356 18.46 -5.50 -11.77
N SER A 357 17.77 -4.77 -12.65
CA SER A 357 17.50 -3.33 -12.49
C SER A 357 16.70 -3.02 -11.23
N ARG A 358 15.62 -3.79 -10.99
CA ARG A 358 14.78 -3.67 -9.78
C ARG A 358 15.52 -4.07 -8.52
N VAL A 359 16.30 -5.14 -8.58
CA VAL A 359 17.15 -5.59 -7.46
C VAL A 359 18.17 -4.49 -7.10
N ALA A 360 18.81 -3.90 -8.10
CA ALA A 360 19.73 -2.77 -7.92
C ALA A 360 19.02 -1.56 -7.29
N ALA A 361 17.79 -1.24 -7.73
CA ALA A 361 16.99 -0.17 -7.14
C ALA A 361 16.65 -0.44 -5.67
N GLN A 362 16.27 -1.68 -5.30
CA GLN A 362 16.04 -2.04 -3.90
C GLN A 362 17.31 -1.85 -3.07
N ILE A 363 18.46 -2.35 -3.55
CA ILE A 363 19.71 -2.26 -2.81
C ILE A 363 20.19 -0.81 -2.71
N SER A 364 20.11 -0.04 -3.80
CA SER A 364 20.44 1.39 -3.79
C SER A 364 19.55 2.16 -2.83
N ALA A 365 18.28 1.78 -2.68
CA ALA A 365 17.38 2.42 -1.74
C ALA A 365 17.73 2.16 -0.26
N VAL A 366 18.45 1.05 0.03
CA VAL A 366 18.96 0.69 1.36
C VAL A 366 20.37 1.22 1.61
N LYS A 367 21.21 1.25 0.57
CA LYS A 367 22.60 1.74 0.63
C LYS A 367 22.73 3.26 0.47
N SER A 368 21.72 3.95 -0.09
CA SER A 368 21.69 5.42 -0.06
C SER A 368 21.88 5.87 1.38
N ASP A 369 22.65 6.95 1.62
CA ASP A 369 22.96 7.58 2.91
C ASP A 369 21.71 8.08 3.66
N LYS A 370 20.72 7.21 3.80
CA LYS A 370 19.48 7.44 4.50
C LYS A 370 19.81 7.26 5.97
N ILE A 371 19.88 8.39 6.63
CA ILE A 371 19.68 8.52 8.06
C ILE A 371 18.43 7.68 8.44
N GLN A 372 18.66 6.54 9.10
CA GLN A 372 17.61 5.63 9.56
C GLN A 372 17.69 5.52 11.08
N ILE A 373 16.54 5.65 11.75
CA ILE A 373 16.40 5.44 13.19
C ILE A 373 15.22 4.51 13.45
N GLY A 374 15.48 3.33 14.01
CA GLY A 374 14.48 2.27 14.18
C GLY A 374 14.31 1.37 12.95
N ARG A 375 13.13 0.75 12.82
CA ARG A 375 12.81 -0.23 11.76
C ARG A 375 12.97 0.39 10.39
N GLU A 376 13.45 -0.41 9.43
CA GLU A 376 13.47 0.00 8.04
C GLU A 376 12.03 0.03 7.52
N ILE A 377 11.61 1.16 6.97
CA ILE A 377 10.30 1.29 6.35
C ILE A 377 10.43 0.87 4.90
N LYS A 378 9.79 -0.24 4.53
CA LYS A 378 9.93 -0.79 3.18
C LYS A 378 9.35 0.18 2.17
N ASN A 379 9.97 0.30 0.99
CA ASN A 379 9.45 1.16 -0.09
C ASN A 379 8.07 0.72 -0.61
N SER A 380 7.69 -0.53 -0.38
CA SER A 380 6.37 -1.06 -0.71
C SER A 380 5.28 -0.65 0.26
N GLU A 381 5.62 -0.08 1.42
CA GLU A 381 4.63 0.35 2.40
C GLU A 381 3.92 1.63 1.92
N PRO A 382 2.58 1.67 1.96
CA PRO A 382 1.82 2.82 1.48
C PRO A 382 2.02 4.03 2.39
N ILE A 383 2.41 5.15 1.78
CA ILE A 383 2.54 6.43 2.49
C ILE A 383 1.15 7.01 2.75
N THR A 384 0.88 7.32 4.02
CA THR A 384 -0.35 7.94 4.51
C THR A 384 -0.15 9.45 4.58
N PRO A 385 -0.95 10.27 3.87
CA PRO A 385 -0.89 11.73 3.99
C PRO A 385 -1.23 12.16 5.42
N MET A 386 -0.47 13.10 6.01
CA MET A 386 -0.65 13.51 7.41
C MET A 386 -2.05 14.09 7.65
N ARG A 387 -2.66 14.79 6.68
CA ARG A 387 -4.05 15.28 6.82
C ARG A 387 -5.09 14.17 7.01
N SER A 388 -4.79 12.94 6.60
CA SER A 388 -5.72 11.80 6.66
C SER A 388 -5.69 11.05 7.99
N VAL A 389 -4.73 11.35 8.86
CA VAL A 389 -4.63 10.75 10.20
C VAL A 389 -5.58 11.50 11.14
N SER A 390 -6.61 10.81 11.62
CA SER A 390 -7.55 11.33 12.62
C SER A 390 -7.32 10.64 13.98
N GLU A 391 -7.75 11.26 15.08
CA GLU A 391 -7.60 10.74 16.47
C GLU A 391 -8.07 9.28 16.68
N PHE A 392 -8.83 8.70 15.74
CA PHE A 392 -9.39 7.35 15.81
C PHE A 392 -8.63 6.28 15.02
N SER A 393 -7.52 6.60 14.33
CA SER A 393 -6.72 5.62 13.56
C SER A 393 -5.85 4.69 14.44
N THR A 394 -6.21 4.50 15.71
CA THR A 394 -5.38 3.88 16.76
C THR A 394 -5.19 2.36 16.66
N HIS A 395 -5.40 1.77 15.49
CA HIS A 395 -5.21 0.34 15.27
C HIS A 395 -4.32 0.07 14.06
N GLY A 396 -3.06 0.52 14.11
CA GLY A 396 -2.05 0.15 13.14
C GLY A 396 -0.81 1.04 13.17
N ALA A 397 0.32 0.51 12.68
CA ALA A 397 1.44 1.34 12.28
C ALA A 397 1.05 2.13 11.02
N LEU A 398 1.32 3.42 11.01
CA LEU A 398 1.14 4.30 9.84
C LEU A 398 2.51 4.70 9.35
N VAL A 399 2.68 4.74 8.03
CA VAL A 399 3.89 5.27 7.39
C VAL A 399 3.55 6.62 6.80
N PHE A 400 4.35 7.64 7.07
CA PHE A 400 4.21 8.96 6.47
C PHE A 400 5.57 9.51 6.03
N GLU A 401 5.55 10.48 5.12
CA GLU A 401 6.76 11.08 4.56
C GLU A 401 6.64 12.60 4.63
N GLY A 402 7.65 13.28 5.16
CA GLY A 402 7.60 14.73 5.37
C GLY A 402 8.94 15.39 5.66
N TYR A 403 8.94 16.72 5.59
CA TYR A 403 10.05 17.58 5.95
C TYR A 403 10.17 17.71 7.46
N ILE A 404 11.32 17.37 8.04
CA ILE A 404 11.63 17.66 9.44
C ILE A 404 12.13 19.10 9.53
N PHE A 405 11.27 20.01 9.98
CA PHE A 405 11.65 21.42 10.15
C PHE A 405 12.21 21.71 11.55
N LYS A 406 12.04 20.79 12.50
CA LYS A 406 12.60 20.91 13.86
C LYS A 406 12.92 19.54 14.45
N SER A 407 14.07 19.42 15.10
CA SER A 407 14.48 18.23 15.85
C SER A 407 15.20 18.62 17.14
N GLU A 408 14.80 18.02 18.25
CA GLU A 408 15.40 18.18 19.58
C GLU A 408 15.72 16.80 20.17
N LEU A 409 16.94 16.63 20.71
CA LEU A 409 17.30 15.43 21.47
C LEU A 409 17.43 15.80 22.95
N ARG A 410 16.55 15.27 23.79
CA ARG A 410 16.55 15.51 25.24
C ARG A 410 17.16 14.35 26.00
N GLU A 411 18.05 14.67 26.93
CA GLU A 411 18.60 13.72 27.88
C GLU A 411 17.70 13.65 29.13
N ILE A 412 17.17 12.47 29.41
CA ILE A 412 16.27 12.22 30.53
C ILE A 412 16.94 11.25 31.49
N LYS A 413 17.27 11.76 32.69
CA LYS A 413 17.85 10.95 33.76
C LYS A 413 16.76 10.40 34.69
N SER A 414 16.65 9.08 34.76
CA SER A 414 15.72 8.40 35.65
C SER A 414 16.11 8.61 37.12
N ARG A 415 15.22 9.23 37.90
CA ARG A 415 15.41 9.41 39.36
C ARG A 415 15.41 8.09 40.14
N LYS A 416 14.80 7.03 39.61
CA LYS A 416 14.68 5.72 40.29
C LYS A 416 15.87 4.80 40.02
N THR A 417 16.39 4.79 38.79
CA THR A 417 17.42 3.83 38.35
C THR A 417 18.76 4.48 38.07
N GLY A 418 18.84 5.82 37.98
CA GLY A 418 20.06 6.54 37.62
C GLY A 418 20.42 6.48 36.13
N ASN A 419 19.73 5.63 35.35
CA ASN A 419 19.94 5.47 33.92
C ASN A 419 19.61 6.75 33.16
N ILE A 420 20.39 7.00 32.10
CA ILE A 420 20.20 8.08 31.14
C ILE A 420 19.48 7.51 29.93
N SER A 421 18.43 8.17 29.47
CA SER A 421 17.69 7.82 28.25
C SER A 421 17.54 9.06 27.38
N HIS A 422 17.57 8.88 26.07
CA HIS A 422 17.47 9.99 25.14
C HIS A 422 16.11 9.95 24.44
N LEU A 423 15.39 11.07 24.49
CA LEU A 423 14.11 11.26 23.81
C LEU A 423 14.34 12.21 22.63
N LEU A 424 14.16 11.70 21.42
CA LEU A 424 14.13 12.49 20.21
C LEU A 424 12.70 13.02 20.01
N GLU A 425 12.58 14.32 19.87
CA GLU A 425 11.35 15.02 19.54
C GLU A 425 11.55 15.68 18.16
N ILE A 426 10.66 15.38 17.21
CA ILE A 426 10.71 15.96 15.86
C ILE A 426 9.36 16.56 15.52
N GLU A 427 9.39 17.69 14.82
CA GLU A 427 8.21 18.25 14.15
C GLU A 427 8.42 18.14 12.65
N MET A 428 7.48 17.49 11.98
CA MET A 428 7.54 17.27 10.53
C MET A 428 6.25 17.67 9.82
N THR A 429 6.36 18.03 8.54
CA THR A 429 5.22 18.41 7.70
C THR A 429 5.32 17.81 6.30
N ASP A 430 4.19 17.37 5.74
CA ASP A 430 4.07 16.89 4.36
C ASP A 430 3.43 17.94 3.42
N TYR A 431 3.40 19.21 3.85
CA TYR A 431 2.65 20.34 3.26
C TYR A 431 1.13 20.31 3.47
N THR A 432 0.55 19.18 3.90
CA THR A 432 -0.91 19.06 4.14
C THR A 432 -1.27 19.16 5.61
N SER A 433 -0.37 18.73 6.49
CA SER A 433 -0.47 18.89 7.94
C SER A 433 0.93 18.87 8.57
N SER A 434 1.01 18.98 9.89
CA SER A 434 2.26 18.86 10.64
C SER A 434 2.05 18.00 11.87
N PHE A 435 2.99 17.08 12.13
CA PHE A 435 2.98 16.23 13.31
C PHE A 435 4.14 16.51 14.23
N TYR A 436 3.86 16.35 15.52
CA TYR A 436 4.85 16.19 16.56
C TYR A 436 5.04 14.70 16.84
N ILE A 437 6.28 14.22 16.73
CA ILE A 437 6.64 12.82 16.90
C ILE A 437 7.72 12.71 17.94
N SER A 438 7.58 11.76 18.86
CA SER A 438 8.57 11.47 19.88
C SER A 438 9.03 10.02 19.80
N LYS A 439 10.34 9.80 19.81
CA LYS A 439 10.96 8.46 19.78
C LYS A 439 12.04 8.35 20.85
N TRP A 440 11.98 7.28 21.63
CA TRP A 440 13.10 6.90 22.49
C TRP A 440 14.24 6.34 21.64
N VAL A 441 15.42 6.93 21.78
CA VAL A 441 16.63 6.59 21.03
C VAL A 441 17.57 5.77 21.90
N ARG A 442 18.17 4.72 21.33
CA ARG A 442 19.04 3.79 22.07
C ARG A 442 20.37 3.62 21.35
N GLY A 443 21.46 3.64 22.13
CA GLY A 443 22.81 3.44 21.61
C GLY A 443 23.43 4.71 21.02
N ASP A 444 24.75 4.74 20.99
CA ASP A 444 25.53 5.94 20.64
C ASP A 444 25.41 6.31 19.15
N GLU A 445 25.20 5.32 18.28
CA GLU A 445 25.01 5.52 16.83
C GLU A 445 23.68 6.23 16.54
N GLU A 446 22.55 5.74 17.06
CA GLU A 446 21.26 6.40 16.84
C GLU A 446 21.25 7.82 17.45
N ILE A 447 21.95 8.04 18.58
CA ILE A 447 22.10 9.37 19.19
C ILE A 447 22.87 10.32 18.27
N ALA A 448 23.91 9.84 17.59
CA ALA A 448 24.69 10.64 16.65
C ALA A 448 23.84 11.04 15.43
N VAL A 449 23.05 10.11 14.91
CA VAL A 449 22.13 10.31 13.78
C VAL A 449 20.98 11.26 14.16
N ALA A 450 20.39 11.11 15.35
CA ALA A 450 19.31 11.95 15.83
C ALA A 450 19.66 13.45 15.89
N LYS A 451 20.94 13.78 16.07
CA LYS A 451 21.44 15.17 16.08
C LYS A 451 21.45 15.83 14.69
N GLN A 452 21.26 15.08 13.61
CA GLN A 452 21.41 15.55 12.22
C GLN A 452 20.09 15.61 11.44
N LEU A 453 18.95 15.40 12.11
CA LEU A 453 17.65 15.23 11.46
C LEU A 453 16.97 16.53 11.01
N THR A 454 17.47 17.70 11.38
CA THR A 454 16.81 18.95 11.00
C THR A 454 17.13 19.31 9.56
N GLY A 455 16.12 19.64 8.76
CA GLY A 455 16.29 20.10 7.38
C GLY A 455 16.33 18.99 6.33
N ILE A 456 15.89 17.78 6.67
CA ILE A 456 15.81 16.64 5.75
C ILE A 456 14.37 16.21 5.50
N TRP A 457 14.13 15.57 4.36
CA TRP A 457 12.90 14.83 4.09
C TRP A 457 13.06 13.41 4.65
N ALA A 458 12.13 12.98 5.48
CA ALA A 458 12.20 11.69 6.16
C ALA A 458 10.89 10.92 6.02
N ARG A 459 11.00 9.59 5.94
CA ARG A 459 9.89 8.65 6.08
C ARG A 459 9.86 8.13 7.52
N ASN A 460 8.69 8.10 8.14
CA ASN A 460 8.50 7.65 9.52
C ASN A 460 7.35 6.66 9.65
#